data_AF-A0A950S219-F1
#
_entry.id   AF-A0A950S219-F1
#
_cell.length_a   1.000
_cell.length_b   1.000
_cell.length_c   1.000
_cell.angle_alpha   90.00
_cell.angle_beta   90.00
_cell.angle_gamma   90.00
#
_symmetry.space_group_name_H-M   'P 1'
#
loop_
_entity.id
_entity.type
_entity.pdbx_description
1 polymer ?
#
loop_
_entity_poly.entity_id
_entity_poly.type
_entity_poly.pdbx_seq_one_letter_code
_entity_poly.pdbx_strand_id
1 'polypeptide(L)'
;MDVVSPLRRTLNGSTRATGAGAHKPLYKHLYIQVLIGIALGVVFGLVAPRLAVQMKPLGDAFIKLIQMLIAPIVFATVVVGVARMGDMKEVGRIGLKTIAYFEIVTTLALAIGLIVVNVLRPGAGMNVDPNALDTSGIQTYTTSAQHLSAVETVLNIIPQTAVGAFTNGDILQVLLFSILFGAALARLGERGRQMIGLIDELGHVLFGMVRMIMYLAPIGAFGAIA
;
A
#
# COMPACT_ATOMS: atom_id res chain seq x y z
N MET A 1 -15.94 -42.47 56.45
CA MET A 1 -15.88 -43.63 55.55
C MET A 1 -16.90 -43.33 54.45
N ASP A 2 -16.59 -42.79 53.27
CA ASP A 2 -15.35 -42.78 52.50
C ASP A 2 -15.14 -41.44 51.77
N VAL A 3 -13.96 -40.85 51.92
CA VAL A 3 -13.56 -39.51 51.43
C VAL A 3 -12.77 -39.59 50.12
N VAL A 4 -12.97 -40.62 49.27
CA VAL A 4 -12.05 -40.88 48.13
C VAL A 4 -12.73 -41.27 46.80
N SER A 5 -13.96 -40.81 46.51
CA SER A 5 -14.63 -41.16 45.24
C SER A 5 -14.67 -40.08 44.13
N PRO A 6 -14.52 -38.75 44.37
CA PRO A 6 -14.54 -37.78 43.26
C PRO A 6 -13.26 -37.79 42.40
N LEU A 7 -12.15 -38.34 42.90
CA LEU A 7 -10.81 -38.23 42.28
C LEU A 7 -10.50 -39.25 41.17
N ARG A 8 -11.43 -40.15 40.83
CA ARG A 8 -11.23 -41.13 39.74
C ARG A 8 -11.71 -40.66 38.36
N ARG A 9 -12.34 -39.49 38.24
CA ARG A 9 -12.78 -38.93 36.95
C ARG A 9 -11.70 -38.14 36.19
N THR A 10 -10.53 -37.91 36.79
CA THR A 10 -9.45 -37.10 36.20
C THR A 10 -8.30 -37.91 35.60
N LEU A 11 -8.38 -39.25 35.55
CA LEU A 11 -7.25 -40.11 35.15
C LEU A 11 -7.54 -41.06 33.99
N ASN A 12 -8.38 -40.70 33.01
CA ASN A 12 -8.39 -41.41 31.74
C ASN A 12 -8.86 -40.52 30.58
N GLY A 13 -7.89 -39.97 29.83
CA GLY A 13 -8.15 -39.13 28.66
C GLY A 13 -6.93 -38.39 28.10
N SER A 14 -5.81 -38.35 28.82
CA SER A 14 -4.55 -37.81 28.30
C SER A 14 -3.71 -38.90 27.62
N THR A 15 -3.95 -39.14 26.32
CA THR A 15 -2.88 -39.61 25.42
C THR A 15 -3.15 -39.27 23.96
N ARG A 16 -2.26 -38.43 23.41
CA ARG A 16 -1.89 -38.22 21.99
C ARG A 16 -2.95 -37.50 21.12
N ALA A 17 -2.65 -36.38 20.46
CA ALA A 17 -1.40 -36.01 19.83
C ALA A 17 -1.10 -34.52 20.01
N THR A 18 0.10 -34.23 20.53
CA THR A 18 0.83 -33.01 20.26
C THR A 18 1.08 -33.00 18.75
N GLY A 19 0.18 -32.37 17.98
CA GLY A 19 0.43 -32.05 16.60
C GLY A 19 1.65 -31.15 16.57
N ALA A 20 2.80 -31.71 16.22
CA ALA A 20 4.01 -30.98 15.93
C ALA A 20 3.62 -29.78 15.05
N GLY A 21 4.00 -28.59 15.47
CA GLY A 21 3.83 -27.39 14.65
C GLY A 21 4.49 -27.66 13.31
N ALA A 22 3.69 -27.97 12.30
CA ALA A 22 4.15 -28.09 10.94
C ALA A 22 4.64 -26.70 10.57
N HIS A 23 5.96 -26.47 10.70
CA HIS A 23 6.61 -25.29 10.17
C HIS A 23 6.18 -25.21 8.72
N LYS A 24 5.34 -24.21 8.40
CA LYS A 24 4.92 -23.99 7.01
C LYS A 24 6.24 -23.82 6.23
N PRO A 25 6.51 -24.67 5.24
CA PRO A 25 7.82 -24.68 4.62
C PRO A 25 8.13 -23.32 3.98
N LEU A 26 9.40 -22.91 4.03
CA LEU A 26 9.83 -21.54 3.71
C LEU A 26 9.36 -21.04 2.33
N TYR A 27 9.23 -21.93 1.34
CA TYR A 27 8.72 -21.61 0.00
C TYR A 27 7.23 -21.23 -0.06
N LYS A 28 6.49 -21.39 1.05
CA LYS A 28 5.12 -20.87 1.21
C LYS A 28 5.08 -19.43 1.73
N HIS A 29 6.21 -18.84 2.12
CA HIS A 29 6.27 -17.43 2.44
C HIS A 29 6.28 -16.62 1.15
N LEU A 30 5.25 -15.78 1.00
CA LEU A 30 5.07 -14.90 -0.14
C LEU A 30 6.32 -14.06 -0.44
N TYR A 31 7.02 -13.60 0.59
CA TYR A 31 8.29 -12.87 0.45
C TYR A 31 9.33 -13.64 -0.38
N ILE A 32 9.52 -14.94 -0.08
CA ILE A 32 10.47 -15.79 -0.82
C ILE A 32 9.98 -16.01 -2.25
N GLN A 33 8.67 -16.18 -2.46
CA GLN A 33 8.08 -16.33 -3.79
C GLN A 33 8.30 -15.09 -4.65
N VAL A 34 8.14 -13.89 -4.08
CA VAL A 34 8.39 -12.62 -4.78
C VAL A 34 9.88 -12.47 -5.12
N LEU A 35 10.79 -12.79 -4.20
CA LEU A 35 12.23 -12.77 -4.49
C LEU A 35 12.61 -13.74 -5.62
N ILE A 36 12.04 -14.94 -5.63
CA ILE A 36 12.23 -15.90 -6.72
C ILE A 36 11.67 -15.32 -8.03
N GLY A 37 10.48 -14.71 -8.01
CA GLY A 37 9.90 -14.05 -9.19
C GLY A 37 10.80 -12.94 -9.76
N ILE A 38 11.36 -12.10 -8.89
CA ILE A 38 12.31 -11.04 -9.28
C ILE A 38 13.58 -11.66 -9.87
N ALA A 39 14.17 -12.65 -9.20
CA ALA A 39 15.39 -13.31 -9.67
C ALA A 39 15.19 -13.97 -11.04
N LEU A 40 14.06 -14.66 -11.23
CA LEU A 40 13.67 -15.23 -12.53
C LEU A 40 13.45 -14.14 -13.58
N GLY A 41 12.86 -13.00 -13.21
CA GLY A 41 12.65 -11.86 -14.11
C GLY A 41 13.98 -11.31 -14.62
N VAL A 42 14.94 -11.08 -13.72
CA VAL A 42 16.30 -10.63 -14.10
C VAL A 42 16.99 -11.62 -15.04
N VAL A 43 16.98 -12.91 -14.70
CA VAL A 43 17.61 -13.94 -15.55
C VAL A 43 16.93 -14.00 -16.92
N PHE A 44 15.60 -13.93 -16.96
CA PHE A 44 14.84 -13.96 -18.21
C PHE A 44 15.08 -12.72 -19.08
N GLY A 45 15.16 -11.54 -18.48
CA GLY A 45 15.52 -10.29 -19.14
C GLY A 45 16.91 -10.32 -19.80
N LEU A 46 17.88 -10.97 -19.15
CA LEU A 46 19.23 -11.12 -19.70
C LEU A 46 19.32 -12.17 -20.83
N VAL A 47 18.61 -13.29 -20.70
CA VAL A 47 18.69 -14.40 -21.67
C VAL A 47 17.82 -14.16 -22.91
N ALA A 48 16.64 -13.53 -22.75
CA ALA A 48 15.66 -13.37 -23.82
C ALA A 48 14.97 -11.99 -23.78
N PRO A 49 15.71 -10.88 -24.00
CA PRO A 49 15.20 -9.51 -23.80
C PRO A 49 13.96 -9.17 -24.63
N ARG A 50 13.84 -9.69 -25.85
CA ARG A 50 12.65 -9.45 -26.70
C ARG A 50 11.37 -10.11 -26.17
N LEU A 51 11.49 -11.28 -25.53
CA LEU A 51 10.37 -11.98 -24.91
C LEU A 51 10.07 -11.41 -23.52
N ALA A 52 11.10 -10.97 -22.81
CA ALA A 52 10.98 -10.35 -21.49
C ALA A 52 10.14 -9.07 -21.53
N VAL A 53 10.37 -8.19 -22.51
CA VAL A 53 9.55 -6.99 -22.74
C VAL A 53 8.06 -7.33 -22.99
N GLN A 54 7.76 -8.50 -23.58
CA GLN A 54 6.37 -8.93 -23.78
C GLN A 54 5.68 -9.38 -22.49
N MET A 55 6.42 -9.59 -21.39
CA MET A 55 5.89 -9.94 -20.08
C MET A 55 5.45 -8.71 -19.26
N LYS A 56 5.82 -7.50 -19.69
CA LYS A 56 5.39 -6.23 -19.06
C LYS A 56 3.89 -6.16 -18.73
N PRO A 57 2.95 -6.62 -19.60
CA PRO A 57 1.52 -6.60 -19.29
C PRO A 57 1.15 -7.36 -18.00
N LEU A 58 1.93 -8.35 -17.58
CA LEU A 58 1.72 -9.05 -16.31
C LEU A 58 1.99 -8.14 -15.11
N GLY A 59 3.07 -7.36 -15.17
CA GLY A 59 3.41 -6.34 -14.17
C GLY A 59 2.36 -5.22 -14.14
N ASP A 60 2.01 -4.69 -15.31
CA ASP A 60 1.00 -3.63 -15.45
C ASP A 60 -0.38 -4.10 -14.96
N ALA A 61 -0.78 -5.33 -15.26
CA ALA A 61 -2.04 -5.90 -14.78
C ALA A 61 -2.06 -6.03 -13.25
N PHE A 62 -0.97 -6.52 -12.65
CA PHE A 62 -0.86 -6.61 -11.19
C PHE A 62 -0.95 -5.23 -10.53
N ILE A 63 -0.23 -4.22 -11.05
CA ILE A 63 -0.29 -2.85 -10.53
C ILE A 63 -1.70 -2.29 -10.65
N LYS A 64 -2.38 -2.47 -11.78
CA LYS A 64 -3.76 -2.02 -11.98
C LYS A 64 -4.75 -2.68 -11.00
N LEU A 65 -4.58 -3.98 -10.73
CA LEU A 65 -5.39 -4.70 -9.76
C LEU A 65 -5.21 -4.13 -8.34
N ILE A 66 -3.98 -3.79 -7.95
CA ILE A 66 -3.71 -3.14 -6.66
C ILE A 66 -4.28 -1.72 -6.64
N GLN A 67 -4.01 -0.91 -7.66
CA GLN A 67 -4.47 0.48 -7.76
C GLN A 67 -5.99 0.61 -7.68
N MET A 68 -6.73 -0.32 -8.29
CA MET A 68 -8.20 -0.40 -8.20
C MET A 68 -8.71 -0.48 -6.76
N LEU A 69 -7.97 -1.11 -5.85
CA LEU A 69 -8.37 -1.27 -4.46
C LEU A 69 -7.91 -0.13 -3.54
N ILE A 70 -6.90 0.65 -3.94
CA ILE A 70 -6.33 1.69 -3.06
C ILE A 70 -7.39 2.72 -2.67
N ALA A 71 -8.13 3.28 -3.63
CA ALA A 71 -9.11 4.33 -3.34
C ALA A 71 -10.23 3.84 -2.38
N PRO A 72 -10.91 2.71 -2.63
CA PRO A 72 -11.89 2.17 -1.68
C PRO A 72 -11.32 1.85 -0.29
N ILE A 73 -10.10 1.30 -0.22
CA ILE A 73 -9.45 0.95 1.06
C ILE A 73 -9.11 2.19 1.86
N VAL A 74 -8.52 3.20 1.21
CA VAL A 74 -8.20 4.47 1.84
C VAL A 74 -9.48 5.11 2.38
N PHE A 75 -10.57 5.10 1.61
CA PHE A 75 -11.86 5.60 2.10
C PHE A 75 -12.34 4.86 3.34
N ALA A 76 -12.43 3.53 3.29
CA ALA A 76 -12.95 2.75 4.42
C ALA A 76 -12.09 2.95 5.69
N THR A 77 -10.76 2.87 5.54
CA THR A 77 -9.82 2.98 6.67
C THR A 77 -9.81 4.39 7.28
N VAL A 78 -9.82 5.44 6.46
CA VAL A 78 -9.80 6.82 6.94
C VAL A 78 -11.15 7.19 7.55
N VAL A 79 -12.27 6.84 6.92
CA VAL A 79 -13.61 7.12 7.48
C VAL A 79 -13.77 6.45 8.84
N VAL A 80 -13.47 5.16 8.95
CA VAL A 80 -13.57 4.43 10.23
C VAL A 80 -12.60 4.99 11.25
N GLY A 81 -11.36 5.30 10.86
CA GLY A 81 -10.34 5.87 11.74
C GLY A 81 -10.76 7.22 12.33
N VAL A 82 -11.22 8.14 11.48
CA VAL A 82 -11.69 9.48 11.88
C VAL A 82 -12.97 9.38 12.70
N ALA A 83 -13.92 8.54 12.28
CA ALA A 83 -15.20 8.40 12.97
C ALA A 83 -15.04 7.81 14.39
N ARG A 84 -14.08 6.90 14.58
CA ARG A 84 -13.76 6.31 15.89
C ARG A 84 -13.03 7.27 16.84
N MET A 85 -12.30 8.26 16.32
CA MET A 85 -11.65 9.29 17.16
C MET A 85 -12.66 10.22 17.83
N GLY A 86 -13.81 10.49 17.20
CA GLY A 86 -14.89 11.31 17.78
C GLY A 86 -14.60 12.81 17.90
N ASP A 87 -13.35 13.24 18.08
CA ASP A 87 -12.94 14.65 18.22
C ASP A 87 -12.14 15.16 17.00
N MET A 88 -12.69 16.18 16.34
CA MET A 88 -12.05 16.84 15.20
C MET A 88 -10.76 17.57 15.58
N LYS A 89 -10.61 18.02 16.84
CA LYS A 89 -9.37 18.62 17.34
C LYS A 89 -8.26 17.59 17.42
N GLU A 90 -8.59 16.36 17.81
CA GLU A 90 -7.64 15.26 17.88
C GLU A 90 -7.17 14.85 16.48
N VAL A 91 -8.10 14.72 15.52
CA VAL A 91 -7.80 14.42 14.11
C VAL A 91 -6.85 15.48 13.53
N GLY A 92 -7.14 16.77 13.73
CA GLY A 92 -6.28 17.87 13.28
C GLY A 92 -4.89 17.85 13.94
N ARG A 93 -4.82 17.57 15.25
CA ARG A 93 -3.55 17.45 15.99
C ARG A 93 -2.71 16.29 15.49
N ILE A 94 -3.32 15.14 15.21
CA ILE A 94 -2.63 13.97 14.66
C ILE A 94 -2.20 14.26 13.22
N GLY A 95 -3.05 14.86 12.40
CA GLY A 95 -2.69 15.26 11.03
C GLY A 95 -1.48 16.19 10.99
N LEU A 96 -1.44 17.22 11.83
CA LEU A 96 -0.29 18.14 11.90
C LEU A 96 0.98 17.44 12.39
N LYS A 97 0.88 16.57 13.40
CA LYS A 97 2.01 15.72 13.85
C LYS A 97 2.52 14.82 12.74
N THR A 98 1.62 14.24 11.94
CA THR A 98 1.97 13.41 10.79
C THR A 98 2.67 14.21 9.70
N ILE A 99 2.22 15.43 9.39
CA ILE A 99 2.90 16.29 8.40
C ILE A 99 4.31 16.64 8.89
N ALA A 100 4.47 17.07 10.14
CA ALA A 100 5.78 17.38 10.69
C ALA A 100 6.71 16.14 10.70
N TYR A 101 6.16 14.98 11.07
CA TYR A 101 6.88 13.71 11.01
C TYR A 101 7.29 13.33 9.58
N PHE A 102 6.37 13.42 8.63
CA PHE A 102 6.60 13.09 7.23
C PHE A 102 7.67 13.99 6.61
N GLU A 103 7.62 15.30 6.89
CA GLU A 103 8.61 16.26 6.41
C GLU A 103 10.00 15.90 6.93
N ILE A 104 10.16 15.74 8.25
CA ILE A 104 11.45 15.43 8.87
C ILE A 104 12.04 14.12 8.33
N VAL A 105 11.22 13.06 8.26
CA VAL A 105 11.67 11.75 7.79
C VAL A 105 12.03 11.79 6.30
N THR A 106 11.26 12.52 5.49
CA THR A 106 11.52 12.65 4.05
C THR A 106 12.77 13.49 3.79
N THR A 107 12.96 14.61 4.50
CA THR A 107 14.19 15.41 4.40
C THR A 107 15.42 14.56 4.77
N LEU A 108 15.34 13.77 5.85
CA LEU A 108 16.42 12.88 6.25
C LEU A 108 16.71 11.79 5.20
N ALA A 109 15.65 11.17 4.66
CA ALA A 109 15.78 10.18 3.59
C ALA A 109 16.42 10.76 2.32
N LEU A 110 15.99 11.96 1.90
CA LEU A 110 16.57 12.67 0.76
C LEU A 110 18.03 13.07 1.01
N ALA A 111 18.37 13.54 2.22
CA ALA A 111 19.74 13.88 2.58
C ALA A 111 20.67 12.67 2.52
N ILE A 112 20.25 11.51 3.07
CA ILE A 112 21.01 10.26 2.98
C ILE A 112 21.16 9.82 1.53
N GLY A 113 20.06 9.83 0.76
CA GLY A 113 20.08 9.48 -0.67
C GLY A 113 21.05 10.36 -1.46
N LEU A 114 21.04 11.68 -1.19
CA LEU A 114 21.93 12.63 -1.83
C LEU A 114 23.41 12.37 -1.47
N ILE A 115 23.71 12.07 -0.20
CA ILE A 115 25.07 11.71 0.23
C ILE A 115 25.54 10.45 -0.50
N VAL A 116 24.73 9.39 -0.50
CA VAL A 116 25.07 8.11 -1.15
C VAL A 116 25.32 8.28 -2.64
N VAL A 117 24.44 9.01 -3.34
CA VAL A 117 24.59 9.28 -4.79
C VAL A 117 25.84 10.10 -5.08
N ASN A 118 26.15 11.13 -4.27
CA ASN A 118 27.35 11.95 -4.47
C ASN A 118 28.66 11.20 -4.19
N VAL A 119 28.63 10.23 -3.26
CA VAL A 119 29.81 9.41 -2.90
C VAL A 119 30.02 8.26 -3.87
N LEU A 120 28.99 7.44 -4.11
CA LEU A 120 29.09 6.27 -4.99
C LEU A 120 29.12 6.66 -6.48
N ARG A 121 28.60 7.85 -6.82
CA ARG A 121 28.49 8.39 -8.18
C ARG A 121 28.02 7.33 -9.18
N PRO A 122 26.86 6.69 -8.95
CA PRO A 122 26.33 5.69 -9.87
C PRO A 122 26.09 6.36 -11.23
N GLY A 123 26.84 5.95 -12.26
CA GLY A 123 26.81 6.55 -13.59
C GLY A 123 28.11 7.24 -14.02
N ALA A 124 29.08 7.45 -13.11
CA ALA A 124 30.43 7.87 -13.49
C ALA A 124 31.05 6.81 -14.43
N GLY A 125 31.38 7.22 -15.66
CA GLY A 125 31.88 6.32 -16.71
C GLY A 125 30.84 5.87 -17.74
N MET A 126 29.56 6.26 -17.59
CA MET A 126 28.64 6.22 -18.73
C MET A 126 28.94 7.43 -19.63
N ASN A 127 29.58 7.19 -20.78
CA ASN A 127 29.83 8.20 -21.82
C ASN A 127 28.52 8.62 -22.53
N VAL A 128 27.56 9.14 -21.76
CA VAL A 128 26.31 9.68 -22.27
C VAL A 128 26.60 11.10 -22.75
N ASP A 129 26.62 11.31 -24.07
CA ASP A 129 26.70 12.65 -24.66
C ASP A 129 25.35 13.35 -24.46
N PRO A 130 25.27 14.44 -23.66
CA PRO A 130 24.03 15.15 -23.38
C PRO A 130 23.37 15.73 -24.64
N ASN A 131 24.15 15.97 -25.70
CA ASN A 131 23.66 16.56 -26.95
C ASN A 131 23.09 15.52 -27.92
N ALA A 132 23.37 14.24 -27.71
CA ALA A 132 22.81 13.13 -28.48
C ALA A 132 21.57 12.51 -27.81
N LEU A 133 21.17 13.02 -26.65
CA LEU A 133 19.99 12.57 -25.92
C LEU A 133 18.71 13.12 -26.56
N ASP A 134 17.80 12.22 -26.92
CA ASP A 134 16.46 12.58 -27.32
C ASP A 134 15.67 13.14 -26.12
N THR A 135 15.55 14.45 -26.05
CA THR A 135 14.83 15.16 -24.98
C THR A 135 13.31 15.17 -25.19
N SER A 136 12.81 14.65 -26.32
CA SER A 136 11.37 14.62 -26.63
C SER A 136 10.57 13.82 -25.58
N GLY A 137 11.16 12.76 -25.02
CA GLY A 137 10.54 11.96 -23.95
C GLY A 137 10.52 12.64 -22.58
N ILE A 138 11.27 13.74 -22.40
CA ILE A 138 11.39 14.46 -21.12
C ILE A 138 10.59 15.78 -21.15
N GLN A 139 10.32 16.32 -22.34
CA GLN A 139 9.59 17.59 -22.54
C GLN A 139 8.24 17.62 -21.80
N THR A 140 7.48 16.52 -21.82
CA THR A 140 6.21 16.45 -21.08
C THR A 140 6.39 16.67 -19.57
N TYR A 141 7.46 16.15 -18.98
CA TYR A 141 7.74 16.29 -17.56
C TYR A 141 8.27 17.69 -17.20
N THR A 142 9.12 18.28 -18.05
CA THR A 142 9.62 19.64 -17.82
C THR A 142 8.53 20.69 -17.99
N THR A 143 7.61 20.53 -18.95
CA THR A 143 6.45 21.42 -19.09
C THR A 143 5.48 21.25 -17.92
N SER A 144 5.16 20.01 -17.51
CA SER A 144 4.30 19.78 -16.34
C SER A 144 4.90 20.32 -15.03
N ALA A 145 6.22 20.28 -14.86
CA ALA A 145 6.89 20.82 -13.68
C ALA A 145 6.76 22.35 -13.56
N GLN A 146 6.64 23.07 -14.68
CA GLN A 146 6.47 24.53 -14.68
C GLN A 146 5.08 24.98 -14.24
N HIS A 147 4.09 24.09 -14.29
CA HIS A 147 2.70 24.37 -13.90
C HIS A 147 2.36 23.99 -12.45
N LEU A 148 3.30 23.43 -11.68
CA LEU A 148 3.05 23.05 -10.28
C LEU A 148 3.17 24.26 -9.35
N SER A 149 2.15 25.13 -9.37
CA SER A 149 1.98 26.14 -8.34
C SER A 149 1.50 25.49 -7.04
N ALA A 150 2.09 25.86 -5.89
CA ALA A 150 1.68 25.35 -4.58
C ALA A 150 0.17 25.59 -4.32
N VAL A 151 -0.37 26.70 -4.83
CA VAL A 151 -1.80 27.03 -4.72
C VAL A 151 -2.64 26.07 -5.56
N GLU A 152 -2.20 25.75 -6.77
CA GLU A 152 -2.91 24.85 -7.68
C GLU A 152 -2.93 23.42 -7.12
N THR A 153 -1.82 22.96 -6.54
CA THR A 153 -1.76 21.66 -5.84
C THR A 153 -2.79 21.59 -4.71
N VAL A 154 -2.94 22.64 -3.90
CA VAL A 154 -3.93 22.68 -2.80
C VAL A 154 -5.36 22.68 -3.34
N LEU A 155 -5.63 23.43 -4.41
CA LEU A 155 -6.94 23.46 -5.05
C LEU A 155 -7.31 22.10 -5.68
N ASN A 156 -6.33 21.39 -6.25
CA ASN A 156 -6.52 20.07 -6.85
C ASN A 156 -6.88 18.97 -5.83
N ILE A 157 -6.68 19.20 -4.53
CA ILE A 157 -7.13 18.28 -3.46
C ILE A 157 -8.66 18.29 -3.36
N ILE A 158 -9.33 19.37 -3.74
CA ILE A 158 -10.79 19.48 -3.67
C ILE A 158 -11.38 18.86 -4.96
N PRO A 159 -12.06 17.70 -4.89
CA PRO A 159 -12.63 17.08 -6.07
C PRO A 159 -13.82 17.88 -6.58
N GLN A 160 -14.02 17.91 -7.90
CA GLN A 160 -15.19 18.52 -8.53
C GLN A 160 -16.49 17.82 -8.12
N THR A 161 -16.45 16.50 -7.89
CA THR A 161 -17.57 15.71 -7.39
C THR A 161 -17.07 14.61 -6.45
N ALA A 162 -17.89 14.20 -5.47
CA ALA A 162 -17.52 13.14 -4.52
C ALA A 162 -17.18 11.81 -5.21
N VAL A 163 -17.95 11.44 -6.25
CA VAL A 163 -17.70 10.23 -7.04
C VAL A 163 -16.45 10.40 -7.93
N GLY A 164 -16.22 11.61 -8.43
CA GLY A 164 -15.05 11.96 -9.24
C GLY A 164 -13.72 11.64 -8.56
N ALA A 165 -13.64 11.81 -7.24
CA ALA A 165 -12.45 11.45 -6.46
C ALA A 165 -12.08 9.97 -6.63
N PHE A 166 -13.09 9.08 -6.68
CA PHE A 166 -12.87 7.64 -6.83
C PHE A 166 -12.62 7.21 -8.28
N THR A 167 -13.22 7.91 -9.26
CA THR A 167 -13.06 7.55 -10.68
C THR A 167 -11.73 8.02 -11.26
N ASN A 168 -11.25 9.19 -10.81
CA ASN A 168 -9.99 9.76 -11.28
C ASN A 168 -8.77 9.11 -10.61
N GLY A 169 -8.99 8.34 -9.52
CA GLY A 169 -7.92 7.64 -8.81
C GLY A 169 -6.99 8.56 -8.01
N ASP A 170 -7.37 9.82 -7.79
CA ASP A 170 -6.56 10.74 -7.00
C ASP A 170 -6.73 10.44 -5.50
N ILE A 171 -5.67 9.90 -4.91
CA ILE A 171 -5.63 9.47 -3.52
C ILE A 171 -5.84 10.66 -2.57
N LEU A 172 -5.32 11.86 -2.89
CA LEU A 172 -5.45 13.03 -2.02
C LEU A 172 -6.91 13.50 -1.99
N GLN A 173 -7.59 13.49 -3.13
CA GLN A 173 -9.01 13.83 -3.22
C GLN A 173 -9.88 12.85 -2.43
N VAL A 174 -9.63 11.55 -2.58
CA VAL A 174 -10.32 10.50 -1.81
C VAL A 174 -10.09 10.70 -0.32
N LEU A 175 -8.85 11.00 0.09
CA LEU A 175 -8.49 11.20 1.49
C LEU A 175 -9.21 12.42 2.09
N LEU A 176 -9.25 13.56 1.40
CA LEU A 176 -9.98 14.74 1.87
C LEU A 176 -11.47 14.43 2.06
N PHE A 177 -12.11 13.83 1.06
CA PHE A 177 -13.52 13.44 1.15
C PHE A 177 -13.77 12.49 2.32
N SER A 178 -12.89 11.50 2.51
CA SER A 178 -12.97 10.51 3.59
C SER A 178 -12.88 11.14 4.98
N ILE A 179 -11.99 12.12 5.17
CA ILE A 179 -11.88 12.85 6.44
C ILE A 179 -13.16 13.64 6.73
N LEU A 180 -13.67 14.38 5.74
CA LEU A 180 -14.91 15.16 5.91
C LEU A 180 -16.11 14.25 6.20
N PHE A 181 -16.22 13.12 5.48
CA PHE A 181 -17.27 12.15 5.67
C PHE A 181 -17.18 11.46 7.04
N GLY A 182 -15.99 11.01 7.45
CA GLY A 182 -15.75 10.42 8.76
C GLY A 182 -16.04 11.40 9.90
N ALA A 183 -15.65 12.67 9.74
CA ALA A 183 -15.94 13.71 10.73
C ALA A 183 -17.43 14.03 10.83
N ALA A 184 -18.16 14.03 9.70
CA ALA A 184 -19.60 14.17 9.71
C ALA A 184 -20.26 12.98 10.44
N LEU A 185 -19.86 11.73 10.14
CA LEU A 185 -20.35 10.53 10.82
C LEU A 185 -20.08 10.56 12.34
N ALA A 186 -18.90 11.01 12.76
CA ALA A 186 -18.57 11.16 14.18
C ALA A 186 -19.58 12.07 14.91
N ARG A 187 -20.01 13.16 14.26
CA ARG A 187 -20.97 14.12 14.83
C ARG A 187 -22.40 13.59 14.90
N LEU A 188 -22.75 12.56 14.13
CA LEU A 188 -24.06 11.90 14.20
C LEU A 188 -24.22 11.01 15.45
N GLY A 189 -23.12 10.69 16.16
CA GLY A 189 -23.15 9.84 17.35
C GLY A 189 -23.75 8.46 17.07
N GLU A 190 -24.72 8.04 17.89
CA GLU A 190 -25.37 6.72 17.78
C GLU A 190 -26.03 6.49 16.40
N ARG A 191 -26.51 7.55 15.73
CA ARG A 191 -27.09 7.43 14.37
C ARG A 191 -26.05 7.06 13.31
N GLY A 192 -24.80 7.46 13.51
CA GLY A 192 -23.69 7.15 12.59
C GLY A 192 -23.12 5.74 12.79
N ARG A 193 -23.41 5.10 13.93
CA ARG A 193 -22.75 3.85 14.37
C ARG A 193 -22.99 2.67 13.43
N GLN A 194 -24.21 2.53 12.90
CA GLN A 194 -24.52 1.50 11.90
C GLN A 194 -23.72 1.71 10.61
N MET A 195 -23.63 2.95 10.12
CA MET A 195 -22.88 3.27 8.90
C MET A 195 -21.38 3.01 9.08
N ILE A 196 -20.82 3.39 10.23
CA ILE A 196 -19.41 3.11 10.56
C ILE A 196 -19.14 1.60 10.56
N GLY A 197 -20.06 0.80 11.13
CA GLY A 197 -19.96 -0.66 11.13
C GLY A 197 -19.96 -1.25 9.72
N LEU A 198 -20.88 -0.80 8.86
CA LEU A 198 -20.94 -1.25 7.45
C LEU A 198 -19.66 -0.91 6.68
N ILE A 199 -19.08 0.27 6.91
CA ILE A 199 -17.84 0.68 6.24
C ILE A 199 -16.63 -0.12 6.77
N ASP A 200 -16.62 -0.48 8.05
CA ASP A 200 -15.58 -1.33 8.64
C ASP A 200 -15.63 -2.75 8.06
N GLU A 201 -16.84 -3.33 7.94
CA GLU A 201 -17.05 -4.63 7.28
C GLU A 201 -16.63 -4.58 5.81
N LEU A 202 -16.97 -3.51 5.08
CA LEU A 202 -16.49 -3.29 3.73
C LEU A 202 -14.96 -3.24 3.68
N GLY A 203 -14.32 -2.56 4.63
CA GLY A 203 -12.86 -2.55 4.78
C GLY A 203 -12.27 -3.95 4.93
N HIS A 204 -12.88 -4.81 5.75
CA HIS A 204 -12.46 -6.21 5.88
C HIS A 204 -12.58 -7.00 4.58
N VAL A 205 -13.67 -6.82 3.83
CA VAL A 205 -13.84 -7.43 2.50
C VAL A 205 -12.75 -6.97 1.54
N LEU A 206 -12.47 -5.67 1.49
CA LEU A 206 -11.43 -5.09 0.63
C LEU A 206 -10.03 -5.63 1.01
N PHE A 207 -9.70 -5.73 2.29
CA PHE A 207 -8.45 -6.36 2.73
C PHE A 207 -8.39 -7.86 2.38
N GLY A 208 -9.54 -8.56 2.36
CA GLY A 208 -9.65 -9.92 1.85
C GLY A 208 -9.30 -10.01 0.36
N MET A 209 -9.80 -9.06 -0.45
CA MET A 209 -9.45 -8.97 -1.88
C MET A 209 -7.96 -8.69 -2.08
N VAL A 210 -7.36 -7.79 -1.29
CA VAL A 210 -5.91 -7.53 -1.32
C VAL A 210 -5.14 -8.81 -1.07
N ARG A 211 -5.53 -9.59 -0.06
CA ARG A 211 -4.88 -10.89 0.23
C ARG A 211 -4.95 -11.84 -0.96
N MET A 212 -6.08 -11.88 -1.67
CA MET A 212 -6.25 -12.72 -2.85
C MET A 212 -5.34 -12.27 -3.99
N ILE A 213 -5.32 -10.98 -4.30
CA ILE A 213 -4.46 -10.41 -5.36
C ILE A 213 -2.98 -10.58 -5.01
N MET A 214 -2.62 -10.53 -3.73
CA MET A 214 -1.25 -10.69 -3.29
C MET A 214 -0.64 -12.06 -3.67
N TYR A 215 -1.45 -13.10 -3.87
CA TYR A 215 -0.94 -14.38 -4.40
C TYR A 215 -0.39 -14.27 -5.83
N LEU A 216 -0.80 -13.25 -6.58
CA LEU A 216 -0.28 -12.95 -7.92
C LEU A 216 0.99 -12.10 -7.88
N ALA A 217 1.40 -11.59 -6.72
CA ALA A 217 2.56 -10.71 -6.56
C ALA A 217 3.87 -11.30 -7.13
N PRO A 218 4.19 -12.60 -7.00
CA PRO A 218 5.38 -13.18 -7.63
C PRO A 218 5.39 -13.07 -9.15
N ILE A 219 4.23 -13.22 -9.78
CA ILE A 219 4.05 -13.14 -11.24
C ILE A 219 4.12 -11.67 -11.69
N GLY A 220 3.47 -10.77 -10.93
CA GLY A 220 3.55 -9.34 -11.17
C GLY A 220 4.98 -8.81 -11.04
N ALA A 221 5.72 -9.25 -10.02
CA ALA A 221 7.12 -8.88 -9.83
C ALA A 221 8.03 -9.43 -10.93
N PHE A 222 7.81 -10.68 -11.37
CA PHE A 222 8.50 -11.24 -12.53
C PHE A 222 8.27 -10.38 -13.78
N GLY A 223 7.00 -10.10 -14.13
CA GLY A 223 6.66 -9.36 -15.34
C GLY A 223 7.02 -7.87 -15.30
N ALA A 224 7.21 -7.28 -14.11
CA ALA A 224 7.65 -5.90 -13.97
C ALA A 224 9.18 -5.73 -14.09
N ILE A 225 9.95 -6.78 -13.80
CA ILE A 225 11.42 -6.76 -13.79
C ILE A 225 12.01 -7.36 -15.07
N ALA A 226 11.34 -8.34 -15.68
CA ALA A 226 11.69 -8.91 -16.98
C ALA A 226 11.52 -7.90 -18.12
#